data_AF-A0A0A9CHF8-F1
#
_entry.id   AF-A0A0A9CHF8-F1
#
_cell.length_a   1.000
_cell.length_b   1.000
_cell.length_c   1.000
_cell.angle_alpha   90.00
_cell.angle_beta   90.00
_cell.angle_gamma   90.00
#
_symmetry.space_group_name_H-M   'P 1'
#
loop_
_entity.id
_entity.type
_entity.pdbx_description
1 polymer ?
#
loop_
_entity_poly.entity_id
_entity_poly.type
_entity_poly.pdbx_seq_one_letter_code
_entity_poly.pdbx_strand_id
1 'polypeptide(L)'
;MESLASSQNSCVVNLLWCHSYTFIIYGCTLRKLHAEKKWLVEDELESLLDDSGHLRTLAFLCGSKGMCSKALAIWCILARNYGAGLWKDLSENGSRETSVDKKSGEEIAAIEASKILKTSSDEDLVLEHLGWVADIDEELAIAVLTSEMREKQLSPEKVVAAVDSEKVVIHQRYLQWLIEDQGCDDPHYHTSYAL
;
A
#
# COMPACT_ATOMS: atom_id res chain seq x y z
N MET A 1 -22.79 -6.44 -46.08
CA MET A 1 -22.18 -7.18 -44.95
C MET A 1 -21.33 -6.18 -44.16
N GLU A 2 -21.96 -5.12 -43.65
CA GLU A 2 -21.31 -4.10 -42.82
C GLU A 2 -22.38 -3.50 -41.92
N SER A 3 -22.38 -3.88 -40.65
CA SER A 3 -22.93 -3.11 -39.53
C SER A 3 -22.80 -3.99 -38.29
N LEU A 4 -21.68 -3.84 -37.58
CA LEU A 4 -21.49 -4.28 -36.19
C LEU A 4 -20.28 -3.60 -35.53
N ALA A 5 -19.46 -2.84 -36.26
CA ALA A 5 -18.26 -2.19 -35.72
C ALA A 5 -18.49 -0.82 -35.04
N SER A 6 -19.70 -0.25 -35.08
CA SER A 6 -19.93 1.11 -34.54
C SER A 6 -20.37 1.17 -33.07
N SER A 7 -20.74 0.04 -32.45
CA SER A 7 -21.27 0.02 -31.06
C SER A 7 -20.18 -0.18 -29.98
N GLN A 8 -19.13 -0.95 -30.27
CA GLN A 8 -18.09 -1.26 -29.28
C GLN A 8 -17.12 -0.10 -29.02
N ASN A 9 -16.83 0.73 -30.03
CA ASN A 9 -15.96 1.90 -29.84
C ASN A 9 -16.64 3.06 -29.08
N SER A 10 -17.98 3.09 -29.00
CA SER A 10 -18.70 4.10 -28.21
C SER A 10 -18.59 3.86 -26.70
N CYS A 11 -18.53 2.59 -26.28
CA CYS A 11 -18.49 2.22 -24.86
C CYS A 11 -17.11 2.44 -24.23
N VAL A 12 -16.03 2.11 -24.95
CA VAL A 12 -14.65 2.26 -24.45
C VAL A 12 -14.25 3.74 -24.38
N VAL A 13 -14.66 4.54 -25.37
CA VAL A 13 -14.42 5.98 -25.36
C VAL A 13 -15.23 6.65 -24.25
N ASN A 14 -16.46 6.21 -23.98
CA ASN A 14 -17.26 6.73 -22.85
C ASN A 14 -16.72 6.34 -21.47
N LEU A 15 -16.10 5.16 -21.30
CA LEU A 15 -15.52 4.74 -20.02
C LEU A 15 -14.20 5.46 -19.73
N LEU A 16 -13.35 5.65 -20.75
CA LEU A 16 -12.13 6.42 -20.62
C LEU A 16 -12.45 7.92 -20.46
N TRP A 17 -13.45 8.43 -21.18
CA TRP A 17 -13.97 9.78 -20.93
C TRP A 17 -14.56 9.89 -19.54
N CYS A 18 -15.38 8.95 -19.05
CA CYS A 18 -15.94 9.01 -17.71
C CYS A 18 -14.87 8.94 -16.62
N HIS A 19 -13.89 8.03 -16.68
CA HIS A 19 -12.82 8.03 -15.67
C HIS A 19 -11.96 9.29 -15.73
N SER A 20 -11.68 9.81 -16.92
CA SER A 20 -10.95 11.08 -17.08
C SER A 20 -11.78 12.27 -16.62
N TYR A 21 -13.07 12.33 -16.94
CA TYR A 21 -13.98 13.42 -16.57
C TYR A 21 -14.29 13.40 -15.08
N THR A 22 -14.49 12.23 -14.47
CA THR A 22 -14.69 12.11 -13.02
C THR A 22 -13.40 12.47 -12.29
N PHE A 23 -12.23 12.02 -12.76
CA PHE A 23 -10.94 12.41 -12.17
C PHE A 23 -10.65 13.92 -12.32
N ILE A 24 -11.01 14.53 -13.46
CA ILE A 24 -10.84 15.97 -13.71
C ILE A 24 -11.88 16.79 -12.95
N ILE A 25 -13.15 16.37 -12.89
CA ILE A 25 -14.22 17.08 -12.16
C ILE A 25 -13.98 17.00 -10.65
N TYR A 26 -13.66 15.83 -10.09
CA TYR A 26 -13.30 15.70 -8.68
C TYR A 26 -11.97 16.38 -8.38
N GLY A 27 -10.95 16.24 -9.23
CA GLY A 27 -9.67 16.94 -9.10
C GLY A 27 -9.80 18.46 -9.15
N CYS A 28 -10.68 19.02 -9.98
CA CYS A 28 -10.95 20.46 -10.06
C CYS A 28 -11.81 20.96 -8.89
N THR A 29 -12.73 20.14 -8.37
CA THR A 29 -13.54 20.49 -7.19
C THR A 29 -12.69 20.45 -5.91
N LEU A 30 -11.80 19.46 -5.78
CA LEU A 30 -10.84 19.32 -4.68
C LEU A 30 -9.81 20.45 -4.67
N ARG A 31 -9.33 20.90 -5.83
CA ARG A 31 -8.40 22.03 -5.94
C ARG A 31 -9.05 23.37 -5.59
N LYS A 32 -10.35 23.54 -5.88
CA LYS A 32 -11.16 24.70 -5.47
C LYS A 32 -11.47 24.69 -3.97
N LEU A 33 -11.83 23.54 -3.40
CA LEU A 33 -12.08 23.38 -1.96
C LEU A 33 -10.80 23.60 -1.12
N HIS A 34 -9.65 23.15 -1.63
CA HIS A 34 -8.33 23.36 -1.02
C HIS A 34 -7.90 24.83 -0.97
N ALA A 35 -8.41 25.67 -1.89
CA ALA A 35 -8.07 27.10 -1.94
C ALA A 35 -8.83 27.92 -0.88
N GLU A 36 -9.97 27.45 -0.36
CA GLU A 36 -10.83 28.27 0.49
C GLU A 36 -10.93 27.82 1.96
N LYS A 37 -10.73 26.55 2.32
CA LYS A 37 -10.84 26.11 3.73
C LYS A 37 -9.91 24.96 4.05
N LYS A 38 -8.75 25.29 4.64
CA LYS A 38 -7.61 24.38 4.77
C LYS A 38 -7.71 23.34 5.90
N TRP A 39 -8.71 23.33 6.78
CA TRP A 39 -8.66 22.50 8.00
C TRP A 39 -9.96 21.86 8.52
N LEU A 40 -11.13 22.11 7.90
CA LEU A 40 -12.43 21.68 8.47
C LEU A 40 -13.15 20.58 7.65
N VAL A 41 -12.56 20.12 6.54
CA VAL A 41 -13.20 19.22 5.55
C VAL A 41 -12.63 17.80 5.60
N GLU A 42 -11.68 17.54 6.51
CA GLU A 42 -10.96 16.26 6.53
C GLU A 42 -11.82 15.09 7.04
N ASP A 43 -12.62 15.32 8.09
CA ASP A 43 -13.52 14.30 8.65
C ASP A 43 -14.76 14.07 7.76
N GLU A 44 -15.30 15.11 7.13
CA GLU A 44 -16.47 15.00 6.26
C GLU A 44 -16.10 14.35 4.91
N LEU A 45 -14.90 14.63 4.39
CA LEU A 45 -14.37 13.97 3.20
C LEU A 45 -14.01 12.51 3.47
N GLU A 46 -13.53 12.19 4.67
CA GLU A 46 -13.26 10.83 5.11
C GLU A 46 -14.56 10.04 5.27
N SER A 47 -15.56 10.57 5.97
CA SER A 47 -16.90 9.97 6.06
C SER A 47 -17.47 9.75 4.66
N LEU A 48 -17.41 10.74 3.78
CA LEU A 48 -17.99 10.63 2.44
C LEU A 48 -17.26 9.63 1.53
N LEU A 49 -15.94 9.49 1.67
CA LEU A 49 -15.16 8.51 0.91
C LEU A 49 -15.27 7.09 1.50
N ASP A 50 -15.46 6.97 2.81
CA ASP A 50 -15.81 5.72 3.49
C ASP A 50 -17.23 5.27 3.09
N ASP A 51 -18.21 6.17 3.20
CA ASP A 51 -19.62 5.96 2.85
C ASP A 51 -19.81 5.66 1.35
N SER A 52 -18.96 6.21 0.48
CA SER A 52 -19.01 5.97 -0.97
C SER A 52 -18.21 4.75 -1.44
N GLY A 53 -17.47 4.07 -0.56
CA GLY A 53 -16.66 2.90 -0.90
C GLY A 53 -15.39 3.20 -1.70
N HIS A 54 -14.88 4.44 -1.67
CA HIS A 54 -13.69 4.88 -2.42
C HIS A 54 -12.43 4.97 -1.54
N LEU A 55 -12.33 4.14 -0.51
CA LEU A 55 -11.20 4.13 0.44
C LEU A 55 -9.82 4.02 -0.22
N ARG A 56 -9.68 3.31 -1.35
CA ARG A 56 -8.43 3.26 -2.12
C ARG A 56 -7.99 4.66 -2.59
N THR A 57 -8.93 5.45 -3.12
CA THR A 57 -8.64 6.82 -3.57
C THR A 57 -8.27 7.71 -2.39
N LEU A 58 -8.93 7.55 -1.24
CA LEU A 58 -8.59 8.27 -0.02
C LEU A 58 -7.17 7.93 0.43
N ALA A 59 -6.80 6.65 0.46
CA ALA A 59 -5.46 6.21 0.85
C ALA A 59 -4.36 6.80 -0.04
N PHE A 60 -4.56 6.78 -1.37
CA PHE A 60 -3.64 7.43 -2.31
C PHE A 60 -3.52 8.95 -2.07
N LEU A 61 -4.65 9.62 -1.83
CA LEU A 61 -4.65 11.06 -1.57
C LEU A 61 -3.89 11.40 -0.28
N CYS A 62 -4.13 10.66 0.81
CA CYS A 62 -3.41 10.80 2.07
C CYS A 62 -1.90 10.60 1.88
N GLY A 63 -1.49 9.53 1.18
CA GLY A 63 -0.09 9.25 0.89
C GLY A 63 0.57 10.38 0.08
N SER A 64 -0.11 10.86 -0.96
CA SER A 64 0.40 11.95 -1.82
C SER A 64 0.59 13.29 -1.08
N LYS A 65 -0.16 13.49 0.02
CA LYS A 65 -0.06 14.67 0.88
C LYS A 65 0.98 14.53 2.00
N GLY A 66 1.65 13.38 2.09
CA GLY A 66 2.60 13.07 3.17
C GLY A 66 1.93 12.63 4.47
N MET A 67 0.63 12.32 4.46
CA MET A 67 -0.09 11.80 5.63
C MET A 67 0.07 10.28 5.73
N CYS A 68 1.31 9.82 5.89
CA CYS A 68 1.67 8.40 5.81
C CYS A 68 0.87 7.53 6.79
N SER A 69 0.75 7.93 8.06
CA SER A 69 0.02 7.16 9.08
C SER A 69 -1.45 6.95 8.71
N LYS A 70 -2.11 7.99 8.19
CA LYS A 70 -3.52 7.90 7.76
C LYS A 70 -3.67 7.01 6.53
N ALA A 71 -2.78 7.16 5.55
CA ALA A 71 -2.78 6.31 4.36
C ALA A 71 -2.59 4.83 4.70
N LEU A 72 -1.65 4.52 5.60
CA LEU A 72 -1.34 3.16 6.06
C LEU A 72 -2.51 2.55 6.84
N ALA A 73 -3.16 3.32 7.71
CA ALA A 73 -4.36 2.87 8.40
C ALA A 73 -5.48 2.46 7.42
N ILE A 74 -5.73 3.27 6.39
CA ILE A 74 -6.74 2.96 5.37
C ILE A 74 -6.34 1.71 4.56
N TRP A 75 -5.07 1.57 4.18
CA TRP A 75 -4.58 0.36 3.50
C TRP A 75 -4.73 -0.89 4.36
N CYS A 76 -4.48 -0.81 5.67
CA CYS A 76 -4.68 -1.92 6.59
C CYS A 76 -6.17 -2.32 6.68
N ILE A 77 -7.09 -1.34 6.75
CA ILE A 77 -8.54 -1.59 6.73
C ILE A 77 -8.94 -2.27 5.42
N LEU A 78 -8.44 -1.78 4.29
CA LEU A 78 -8.66 -2.37 2.98
C LEU A 78 -8.22 -3.83 2.94
N ALA A 79 -6.99 -4.11 3.36
CA ALA A 79 -6.44 -5.47 3.40
C ALA A 79 -7.32 -6.42 4.21
N ARG A 80 -7.71 -6.02 5.43
CA ARG A 80 -8.59 -6.81 6.31
C ARG A 80 -9.96 -7.08 5.70
N ASN A 81 -10.56 -6.08 5.04
CA ASN A 81 -11.87 -6.23 4.41
C ASN A 81 -11.83 -7.14 3.17
N TYR A 82 -10.71 -7.13 2.42
CA TYR A 82 -10.48 -8.11 1.34
C TYR A 82 -10.28 -9.52 1.89
N GLY A 83 -9.43 -9.69 2.90
CA GLY A 83 -9.17 -11.01 3.53
C GLY A 83 -10.43 -11.62 4.17
N ALA A 84 -11.32 -10.79 4.73
CA ALA A 84 -12.60 -11.23 5.28
C ALA A 84 -13.66 -11.61 4.20
N GLY A 85 -13.33 -11.43 2.91
CA GLY A 85 -14.26 -11.65 1.80
C GLY A 85 -15.44 -10.67 1.77
N LEU A 86 -15.39 -9.60 2.58
CA LEU A 86 -16.42 -8.57 2.64
C LEU A 86 -16.48 -7.83 1.29
N TRP A 87 -15.31 -7.60 0.69
CA TRP A 87 -15.18 -6.92 -0.60
C TRP A 87 -14.64 -7.90 -1.63
N LYS A 88 -15.38 -8.10 -2.72
CA LYS A 88 -14.88 -8.85 -3.87
C LYS A 88 -14.01 -7.95 -4.73
N ASP A 89 -12.94 -8.52 -5.27
CA ASP A 89 -12.22 -7.88 -6.35
C ASP A 89 -13.18 -7.62 -7.51
N LEU A 90 -13.31 -6.35 -7.91
CA LEU A 90 -14.14 -5.91 -9.04
C LEU A 90 -13.74 -6.56 -10.39
N SER A 91 -12.76 -7.48 -10.39
CA SER A 91 -12.28 -8.28 -11.52
C SER A 91 -13.08 -9.57 -11.79
N GLU A 92 -14.12 -9.90 -11.01
CA GLU A 92 -14.94 -11.11 -11.24
C GLU A 92 -16.03 -10.98 -12.32
N ASN A 93 -16.20 -9.82 -12.95
CA ASN A 93 -17.11 -9.71 -14.09
C ASN A 93 -16.40 -9.94 -15.43
N GLY A 94 -16.33 -11.22 -15.82
CA GLY A 94 -16.47 -11.63 -17.21
C GLY A 94 -15.26 -11.46 -18.13
N SER A 95 -14.18 -12.21 -17.90
CA SER A 95 -13.36 -12.73 -19.00
C SER A 95 -12.50 -13.88 -18.50
N ARG A 96 -12.73 -15.06 -19.08
CA ARG A 96 -11.92 -16.27 -18.88
C ARG A 96 -10.67 -16.12 -19.76
N GLU A 97 -9.80 -15.19 -19.42
CA GLU A 97 -8.54 -14.94 -20.12
C GLU A 97 -7.37 -15.22 -19.17
N THR A 98 -6.50 -16.13 -19.65
CA THR A 98 -5.10 -16.38 -19.28
C THR A 98 -4.66 -16.01 -17.86
N SER A 99 -4.25 -17.05 -17.12
CA SER A 99 -3.66 -17.07 -15.78
C SER A 99 -2.36 -16.26 -15.63
N VAL A 100 -2.46 -14.95 -15.81
CA VAL A 100 -1.49 -14.00 -15.26
C VAL A 100 -1.95 -13.77 -13.81
N ASP A 101 -1.06 -13.99 -12.84
CA ASP A 101 -1.33 -13.88 -11.40
C ASP A 101 -2.16 -12.63 -11.08
N LYS A 102 -3.48 -12.83 -10.89
CA LYS A 102 -4.38 -11.76 -10.46
C LYS A 102 -4.11 -11.54 -8.99
N LYS A 103 -3.37 -10.48 -8.69
CA LYS A 103 -3.12 -10.06 -7.31
C LYS A 103 -4.43 -9.78 -6.60
N SER A 104 -4.56 -10.30 -5.39
CA SER A 104 -5.75 -10.08 -4.57
C SER A 104 -5.84 -8.62 -4.12
N GLY A 105 -7.04 -8.18 -3.75
CA GLY A 105 -7.22 -6.85 -3.14
C GLY A 105 -6.37 -6.62 -1.88
N GLU A 106 -6.10 -7.68 -1.12
CA GLU A 106 -5.23 -7.70 0.06
C GLU A 106 -3.77 -7.48 -0.32
N GLU A 107 -3.26 -8.22 -1.30
CA GLU A 107 -1.91 -8.05 -1.84
C GLU A 107 -1.69 -6.64 -2.40
N ILE A 108 -2.69 -6.08 -3.11
CA ILE A 108 -2.60 -4.70 -3.62
C ILE A 108 -2.45 -3.71 -2.47
N ALA A 109 -3.20 -3.88 -1.39
CA ALA A 109 -3.12 -3.02 -0.22
C ALA A 109 -1.75 -3.12 0.47
N ALA A 110 -1.22 -4.33 0.65
CA ALA A 110 0.11 -4.56 1.18
C ALA A 110 1.21 -3.95 0.29
N ILE A 111 1.09 -4.09 -1.05
CA ILE A 111 2.03 -3.50 -2.01
C ILE A 111 2.06 -1.97 -1.88
N GLU A 112 0.90 -1.31 -1.86
CA GLU A 112 0.85 0.15 -1.77
C GLU A 112 1.33 0.66 -0.40
N ALA A 113 0.99 -0.03 0.68
CA ALA A 113 1.54 0.27 2.00
C ALA A 113 3.06 0.11 2.04
N SER A 114 3.61 -0.97 1.45
CA SER A 114 5.05 -1.21 1.42
C SER A 114 5.82 -0.06 0.75
N LYS A 115 5.26 0.58 -0.28
CA LYS A 115 5.89 1.75 -0.94
C LYS A 115 6.01 2.94 0.00
N ILE A 116 4.99 3.18 0.83
CA ILE A 116 5.00 4.24 1.84
C ILE A 116 6.02 3.91 2.94
N LEU A 117 6.04 2.65 3.41
CA LEU A 117 6.92 2.21 4.48
C LEU A 117 8.40 2.22 4.07
N LYS A 118 8.71 1.89 2.80
CA LYS A 118 10.07 1.92 2.24
C LYS A 118 10.68 3.32 2.26
N THR A 119 9.89 4.37 2.07
CA THR A 119 10.38 5.75 2.05
C THR A 119 10.31 6.44 3.42
N SER A 120 9.50 5.93 4.34
CA SER A 120 9.36 6.48 5.68
C SER A 120 10.60 6.23 6.54
N SER A 121 11.13 7.29 7.14
CA SER A 121 12.17 7.23 8.18
C SER A 121 11.60 7.29 9.61
N ASP A 122 10.26 7.32 9.75
CA ASP A 122 9.58 7.18 11.03
C ASP A 122 9.57 5.69 11.42
N GLU A 123 10.47 5.35 12.34
CA GLU A 123 10.71 3.97 12.78
C GLU A 123 9.50 3.35 13.48
N ASP A 124 8.84 4.10 14.36
CA ASP A 124 7.72 3.58 15.12
C ASP A 124 6.54 3.29 14.18
N LEU A 125 6.30 4.18 13.20
CA LEU A 125 5.32 3.97 12.14
C LEU A 125 5.65 2.74 11.26
N VAL A 126 6.92 2.56 10.90
CA VAL A 126 7.33 1.44 10.06
C VAL A 126 7.11 0.12 10.79
N LEU A 127 7.57 0.02 12.03
CA LEU A 127 7.47 -1.20 12.82
C LEU A 127 6.02 -1.54 13.21
N GLU A 128 5.19 -0.54 13.50
CA GLU A 128 3.75 -0.73 13.76
C GLU A 128 3.04 -1.42 12.58
N HIS A 129 3.36 -1.01 11.35
CA HIS A 129 2.68 -1.52 10.16
C HIS A 129 3.39 -2.69 9.48
N LEU A 130 4.61 -3.04 9.89
CA LEU A 130 5.36 -4.14 9.30
C LEU A 130 4.68 -5.49 9.52
N GLY A 131 4.10 -5.71 10.71
CA GLY A 131 3.51 -7.00 11.09
C GLY A 131 2.41 -7.46 10.15
N TRP A 132 1.42 -6.60 9.87
CA TRP A 132 0.32 -6.97 8.98
C TRP A 132 0.76 -7.08 7.51
N VAL A 133 1.80 -6.36 7.08
CA VAL A 133 2.39 -6.56 5.76
C VAL A 133 3.08 -7.93 5.69
N ALA A 134 3.81 -8.32 6.73
CA ALA A 134 4.47 -9.61 6.87
C ALA A 134 3.49 -10.79 6.98
N ASP A 135 2.25 -10.55 7.40
CA ASP A 135 1.19 -11.56 7.41
C ASP A 135 0.61 -11.83 6.02
N ILE A 136 0.70 -10.85 5.12
CA ILE A 136 0.20 -10.95 3.74
C ILE A 136 1.32 -11.43 2.81
N ASP A 137 2.49 -10.78 2.88
CA ASP A 137 3.61 -11.04 1.98
C ASP A 137 4.95 -10.77 2.71
N GLU A 138 5.67 -11.86 2.97
CA GLU A 138 6.96 -11.85 3.64
C GLU A 138 8.03 -11.07 2.87
N GLU A 139 8.03 -11.16 1.54
CA GLU A 139 9.01 -10.49 0.67
C GLU A 139 8.78 -8.97 0.67
N LEU A 140 7.53 -8.52 0.78
CA LEU A 140 7.24 -7.10 0.97
C LEU A 140 7.79 -6.59 2.30
N ALA A 141 7.63 -7.35 3.38
CA ALA A 141 8.15 -6.97 4.69
C ALA A 141 9.69 -6.93 4.70
N ILE A 142 10.36 -7.91 4.11
CA ILE A 142 11.82 -7.91 3.93
C ILE A 142 12.25 -6.67 3.15
N ALA A 143 11.61 -6.41 2.01
CA ALA A 143 11.95 -5.26 1.19
C ALA A 143 11.65 -3.91 1.87
N VAL A 144 10.71 -3.86 2.83
CA VAL A 144 10.51 -2.70 3.69
C VAL A 144 11.68 -2.56 4.65
N LEU A 145 12.08 -3.63 5.36
CA LEU A 145 13.17 -3.56 6.33
C LEU A 145 14.51 -3.19 5.70
N THR A 146 14.82 -3.73 4.52
CA THR A 146 16.10 -3.54 3.83
C THR A 146 16.10 -2.35 2.85
N SER A 147 15.14 -1.44 2.99
CA SER A 147 14.99 -0.34 2.03
C SER A 147 16.08 0.71 2.16
N GLU A 148 16.82 0.92 1.08
CA GLU A 148 17.80 2.00 0.92
C GLU A 148 17.16 3.37 0.66
N MET A 149 15.83 3.44 0.47
CA MET A 149 15.14 4.68 0.12
C MET A 149 14.99 5.67 1.29
N ARG A 150 15.33 5.25 2.52
CA ARG A 150 15.19 6.07 3.73
C ARG A 150 16.35 7.03 3.89
N GLU A 151 16.03 8.24 4.35
CA GLU A 151 17.04 9.21 4.81
C GLU A 151 17.72 8.72 6.09
N LYS A 152 16.97 8.07 6.99
CA LYS A 152 17.47 7.46 8.21
C LYS A 152 17.06 5.99 8.28
N GLN A 153 18.04 5.11 8.33
CA GLN A 153 17.81 3.67 8.50
C GLN A 153 17.23 3.34 9.88
N LEU A 154 16.49 2.23 9.94
CA LEU A 154 15.90 1.70 11.17
C LEU A 154 16.99 1.21 12.12
N SER A 155 16.77 1.33 13.43
CA SER A 155 17.65 0.76 14.45
C SER A 155 17.56 -0.76 14.42
N PRO A 156 18.69 -1.47 14.27
CA PRO A 156 18.71 -2.94 14.31
C PRO A 156 18.10 -3.52 15.58
N GLU A 157 18.36 -2.90 16.73
CA GLU A 157 17.84 -3.33 18.03
C GLU A 157 16.31 -3.29 18.05
N LYS A 158 15.71 -2.21 17.54
CA LYS A 158 14.25 -2.08 17.48
C LYS A 158 13.63 -3.01 16.44
N VAL A 159 14.27 -3.20 15.29
CA VAL A 159 13.78 -4.13 14.25
C VAL A 159 13.75 -5.55 14.81
N VAL A 160 14.86 -6.03 15.39
CA VAL A 160 14.95 -7.38 15.94
C VAL A 160 13.96 -7.58 17.10
N ALA A 161 13.71 -6.55 17.91
CA ALA A 161 12.72 -6.64 18.98
C ALA A 161 11.26 -6.65 18.48
N ALA A 162 10.98 -6.03 17.33
CA ALA A 162 9.62 -5.86 16.81
C ALA A 162 9.19 -6.98 15.86
N VAL A 163 10.11 -7.59 15.12
CA VAL A 163 9.78 -8.70 14.21
C VAL A 163 9.45 -9.95 15.03
N ASP A 164 8.31 -10.57 14.74
CA ASP A 164 7.85 -11.78 15.41
C ASP A 164 8.91 -12.89 15.33
N SER A 165 9.21 -13.52 16.46
CA SER A 165 10.14 -14.65 16.56
C SER A 165 9.77 -15.84 15.67
N GLU A 166 8.50 -16.00 15.30
CA GLU A 166 8.05 -17.06 14.38
C GLU A 166 8.36 -16.73 12.90
N LYS A 167 8.59 -15.44 12.56
CA LYS A 167 8.92 -14.98 11.20
C LYS A 167 10.43 -15.09 10.95
N VAL A 168 10.96 -16.32 11.09
CA VAL A 168 12.40 -16.63 11.04
C VAL A 168 13.05 -16.16 9.73
N VAL A 169 12.36 -16.28 8.60
CA VAL A 169 12.90 -15.88 7.30
C VAL A 169 13.09 -14.37 7.22
N ILE A 170 12.13 -13.56 7.71
CA ILE A 170 12.27 -12.11 7.79
C ILE A 170 13.47 -11.73 8.65
N HIS A 171 13.59 -12.35 9.83
CA HIS A 171 14.73 -12.15 10.73
C HIS A 171 16.06 -12.46 10.06
N GLN A 172 16.20 -13.65 9.47
CA GLN A 172 17.44 -14.07 8.83
C GLN A 172 17.81 -13.17 7.65
N ARG A 173 16.84 -12.80 6.81
CA ARG A 173 17.09 -11.91 5.67
C ARG A 173 17.47 -10.49 6.10
N TYR A 174 16.86 -9.99 7.16
CA TYR A 174 17.24 -8.69 7.72
C TYR A 174 18.66 -8.72 8.30
N LEU A 175 18.99 -9.75 9.11
CA LEU A 175 20.32 -9.91 9.68
C LEU A 175 21.39 -10.10 8.60
N GLN A 176 21.10 -10.89 7.57
CA GLN A 176 21.97 -11.05 6.41
C GLN A 176 22.28 -9.70 5.78
N TRP A 177 21.23 -8.92 5.45
CA TRP A 177 21.39 -7.59 4.86
C TRP A 177 22.16 -6.64 5.78
N LEU A 178 21.88 -6.67 7.09
CA LEU A 178 22.57 -5.84 8.07
C LEU A 178 24.08 -6.14 8.12
N ILE A 179 24.48 -7.40 8.00
CA ILE A 179 25.88 -7.83 8.05
C ILE A 179 26.56 -7.62 6.69
N GLU A 180 25.96 -8.12 5.62
CA GLU A 180 26.58 -8.19 4.29
C GLU A 180 26.50 -6.85 3.54
N ASP A 181 25.35 -6.18 3.57
CA ASP A 181 25.11 -4.95 2.81
C ASP A 181 25.38 -3.69 3.63
N GLN A 182 24.98 -3.67 4.91
CA GLN A 182 25.25 -2.52 5.80
C GLN A 182 26.61 -2.61 6.51
N GLY A 183 27.30 -3.74 6.44
CA GLY A 183 28.63 -3.91 7.04
C GLY A 183 28.63 -3.84 8.56
N CYS A 184 27.57 -4.32 9.22
CA CYS A 184 27.49 -4.33 10.68
C CYS A 184 28.45 -5.36 11.27
N ASP A 185 29.38 -4.91 12.10
CA ASP A 185 30.39 -5.75 12.77
C ASP A 185 30.00 -6.17 14.21
N ASP A 186 28.76 -5.91 14.64
CA ASP A 186 28.33 -6.26 16.00
C ASP A 186 28.26 -7.78 16.19
N PRO A 187 29.08 -8.38 17.07
CA PRO A 187 29.12 -9.83 17.26
C PRO A 187 27.77 -10.44 17.66
N HIS A 188 26.88 -9.66 18.29
CA HIS A 188 25.55 -10.12 18.66
C HIS A 188 24.73 -10.50 17.43
N TYR A 189 24.70 -9.65 16.40
CA TYR A 189 23.94 -9.93 15.17
C TYR A 189 24.55 -11.06 14.35
N HIS A 190 25.89 -11.14 14.30
CA HIS A 190 26.58 -12.27 13.66
C HIS A 190 26.25 -13.61 14.33
N THR A 191 26.21 -13.62 15.67
CA THR A 191 25.84 -14.82 16.42
C THR A 191 24.38 -15.19 16.16
N SER A 192 23.47 -14.21 16.21
CA SER A 192 22.04 -14.42 15.96
C SER A 192 21.77 -14.91 14.52
N TYR A 193 22.55 -14.47 13.53
CA TYR A 193 22.43 -14.94 12.15
C TYR A 193 22.92 -16.38 11.94
N ALA A 194 23.84 -16.84 12.77
CA ALA A 194 24.40 -18.20 12.69
C ALA A 194 23.53 -19.28 13.36
N LEU A 195 22.45 -18.89 14.04
CA LEU A 195 21.50 -19.77 14.73
C LEU A 195 20.27 -20.07 13.85
#